data_AF-L7KQX2-F1
#
_entry.id   AF-L7KQX2-F1
#
_cell.length_a   1.000
_cell.length_b   1.000
_cell.length_c   1.000
_cell.angle_alpha   90.00
_cell.angle_beta   90.00
_cell.angle_gamma   90.00
#
_symmetry.space_group_name_H-M   'P 1'
#
loop_
_entity.id
_entity.type
_entity.pdbx_description
1 polymer ?
#
loop_
_entity_poly.entity_id
_entity_poly.type
_entity_poly.pdbx_seq_one_letter_code
_entity_poly.pdbx_strand_id
1 'polypeptide(L)'
;MSRNVSRREGGVVDLLEAILRDTADLSGAMCVESAELFDPPAPYEDAADTRYRHANAEALCHRCPALDRCRDWAAQRRTDGSVLAARSPRLPGRPRSGAA
;
A
#
# COMPACT_ATOMS: atom_id res chain seq x y z
N MET A 1 -34.65 20.64 20.29
CA MET A 1 -33.33 21.15 19.83
C MET A 1 -32.68 20.16 18.86
N SER A 2 -32.91 20.26 17.55
CA SER A 2 -32.42 19.23 16.57
C SER A 2 -31.74 19.78 15.32
N ARG A 3 -31.67 21.11 15.13
CA ARG A 3 -31.10 21.71 13.92
C ARG A 3 -29.56 21.70 13.87
N ASN A 4 -28.91 21.55 15.03
CA ASN A 4 -27.44 21.61 15.15
C ASN A 4 -26.74 20.25 14.98
N VAL A 5 -27.50 19.14 14.94
CA VAL A 5 -26.96 17.79 14.70
C VAL A 5 -26.94 17.52 13.20
N SER A 6 -28.06 17.73 12.50
CA SER A 6 -28.13 17.51 11.05
C SER A 6 -27.22 18.42 10.21
N ARG A 7 -26.89 19.64 10.68
CA ARG A 7 -25.89 20.51 10.03
C ARG A 7 -24.47 19.97 10.17
N ARG A 8 -24.15 19.33 11.29
CA ARG A 8 -22.82 18.71 11.53
C ARG A 8 -22.66 17.41 10.77
N GLU A 9 -23.73 16.62 10.66
CA GLU A 9 -23.78 15.40 9.86
C GLU A 9 -23.55 15.69 8.36
N GLY A 10 -24.18 16.73 7.81
CA GLY A 10 -23.89 17.18 6.44
C GLY A 10 -22.41 17.55 6.26
N GLY A 11 -21.86 18.35 7.19
CA GLY A 11 -20.46 18.78 7.09
C GLY A 11 -19.42 17.66 7.19
N VAL A 12 -19.67 16.61 7.99
CA VAL A 12 -18.74 15.46 8.07
C VAL A 12 -18.84 14.56 6.85
N VAL A 13 -20.04 14.34 6.30
CA VAL A 13 -20.22 13.54 5.08
C VAL A 13 -19.57 14.24 3.89
N ASP A 14 -19.80 15.56 3.73
CA ASP A 14 -19.18 16.35 2.66
C ASP A 14 -17.64 16.29 2.73
N LEU A 15 -17.08 16.35 3.94
CA LEU A 15 -15.64 16.23 4.16
C LEU A 15 -15.13 14.83 3.80
N LEU A 16 -15.83 13.77 4.22
CA LEU A 16 -15.45 12.39 3.90
C LEU A 16 -15.53 12.14 2.39
N GLU A 17 -16.56 12.64 1.71
CA GLU A 17 -16.68 12.55 0.26
C GLU A 17 -15.50 13.26 -0.43
N ALA A 18 -15.15 14.46 0.03
CA ALA A 18 -14.01 15.20 -0.51
C ALA A 18 -12.68 14.45 -0.33
N ILE A 19 -12.49 13.77 0.81
CA ILE A 19 -11.28 12.97 1.09
C ILE A 19 -11.24 11.70 0.21
N LEU A 20 -12.38 11.05 -0.02
CA LEU A 20 -12.45 9.75 -0.70
C LEU A 20 -12.56 9.85 -2.23
N ARG A 21 -12.88 11.03 -2.79
CA ARG A 21 -13.22 11.22 -4.21
C ARG A 21 -12.19 10.63 -5.19
N ASP A 22 -10.91 10.72 -4.88
CA ASP A 22 -9.81 10.24 -5.74
C ASP A 22 -9.16 8.94 -5.21
N THR A 23 -9.85 8.24 -4.31
CA THR A 23 -9.41 6.93 -3.81
C THR A 23 -9.98 5.83 -4.69
N ALA A 24 -9.18 4.80 -4.98
CA ALA A 24 -9.69 3.64 -5.71
C ALA A 24 -10.46 2.71 -4.78
N ASP A 25 -11.55 2.15 -5.28
CA ASP A 25 -12.23 1.04 -4.63
C ASP A 25 -11.37 -0.23 -4.73
N LEU A 26 -10.68 -0.54 -3.63
CA LEU A 26 -9.86 -1.73 -3.47
C LEU A 26 -10.55 -2.79 -2.61
N SER A 27 -11.89 -2.80 -2.60
CA SER A 27 -12.67 -3.86 -1.94
C SER A 27 -12.22 -5.24 -2.42
N GLY A 28 -11.96 -6.14 -1.46
CA GLY A 28 -11.43 -7.48 -1.71
C GLY A 28 -9.91 -7.55 -1.89
N ALA A 29 -9.16 -6.47 -1.61
CA ALA A 29 -7.71 -6.51 -1.65
C ALA A 29 -7.13 -7.46 -0.59
N MET A 30 -6.41 -8.48 -1.03
CA MET A 30 -5.80 -9.48 -0.15
C MET A 30 -4.71 -8.92 0.77
N CYS A 31 -4.11 -7.77 0.41
CA CYS A 31 -3.09 -7.14 1.25
C CYS A 31 -3.61 -6.69 2.61
N VAL A 32 -4.93 -6.52 2.79
CA VAL A 32 -5.53 -6.16 4.08
C VAL A 32 -5.27 -7.23 5.15
N GLU A 33 -5.20 -8.51 4.75
CA GLU A 33 -5.00 -9.63 5.67
C GLU A 33 -3.51 -9.92 5.95
N SER A 34 -2.59 -9.25 5.26
CA SER A 34 -1.14 -9.49 5.37
C SER A 34 -0.35 -8.20 5.15
N ALA A 35 -0.84 -7.10 5.73
CA ALA A 35 -0.37 -5.75 5.45
C ALA A 35 1.12 -5.59 5.73
N GLU A 36 1.62 -6.27 6.77
CA GLU A 36 3.01 -6.24 7.14
C GLU A 36 3.91 -6.59 5.96
N LEU A 37 3.57 -7.61 5.13
CA LEU A 37 4.37 -8.07 3.98
C LEU A 37 4.71 -6.95 2.98
N PHE A 38 3.88 -5.91 2.95
CA PHE A 38 3.96 -4.82 1.98
C PHE A 38 4.75 -3.63 2.51
N ASP A 39 4.97 -3.54 3.82
CA ASP A 39 5.60 -2.38 4.45
C ASP A 39 7.02 -2.12 3.92
N PRO A 40 7.46 -0.85 3.90
CA PRO A 40 8.85 -0.51 3.66
C PRO A 40 9.81 -1.23 4.62
N PRO A 41 11.09 -1.38 4.24
CA PRO A 41 12.08 -1.99 5.12
C PRO A 41 12.21 -1.21 6.43
N ALA A 42 12.23 -1.89 7.57
CA ALA A 42 12.53 -1.24 8.84
C ALA A 42 14.01 -0.79 8.89
N PRO A 43 14.38 0.22 9.70
CA PRO A 43 15.74 0.79 9.72
C PRO A 43 16.90 -0.20 9.95
N TYR A 44 16.61 -1.38 10.51
CA TYR A 44 17.59 -2.44 10.80
C TYR A 44 17.13 -3.82 10.32
N GLU A 45 16.18 -3.86 9.38
CA GLU A 45 15.74 -5.12 8.77
C GLU A 45 16.85 -5.66 7.86
N ASP A 46 17.11 -6.97 7.94
CA ASP A 46 18.07 -7.60 7.05
C ASP A 46 17.53 -7.57 5.61
N ALA A 47 18.42 -7.25 4.65
CA ALA A 47 18.02 -7.12 3.26
C ALA A 47 17.48 -8.43 2.65
N ALA A 48 17.90 -9.60 3.15
CA ALA A 48 17.35 -10.89 2.73
C ALA A 48 15.94 -11.10 3.28
N ASP A 49 15.68 -10.70 4.53
CA ASP A 49 14.35 -10.76 5.14
C ASP A 49 13.36 -9.85 4.43
N THR A 50 13.77 -8.61 4.13
CA THR A 50 12.95 -7.68 3.34
C THR A 50 12.64 -8.26 1.96
N ARG A 51 13.64 -8.78 1.24
CA ARG A 51 13.43 -9.41 -0.07
C ARG A 51 12.48 -10.58 0.01
N TYR A 52 12.62 -11.41 1.04
CA TYR A 52 11.75 -12.56 1.25
C TYR A 52 10.29 -12.12 1.44
N ARG A 53 10.03 -11.18 2.35
CA ARG A 53 8.68 -10.64 2.58
C ARG A 53 8.11 -9.97 1.34
N HIS A 54 8.88 -9.11 0.67
CA HIS A 54 8.42 -8.39 -0.53
C HIS A 54 8.13 -9.35 -1.69
N ALA A 55 8.89 -10.44 -1.84
CA ALA A 55 8.59 -11.50 -2.82
C ALA A 55 7.27 -12.22 -2.50
N ASN A 56 6.98 -12.47 -1.22
CA ASN A 56 5.70 -13.04 -0.79
C ASN A 56 4.53 -12.06 -1.03
N ALA A 57 4.73 -10.76 -0.77
CA ALA A 57 3.75 -9.72 -1.06
C ALA A 57 3.43 -9.65 -2.57
N GLU A 58 4.45 -9.71 -3.43
CA GLU A 58 4.30 -9.73 -4.88
C GLU A 58 3.52 -10.98 -5.35
N ALA A 59 3.85 -12.15 -4.82
CA ALA A 59 3.10 -13.38 -5.09
C ALA A 59 1.64 -13.31 -4.62
N LEU A 60 1.36 -12.60 -3.52
CA LEU A 60 -0.01 -12.34 -3.06
C LEU A 60 -0.75 -11.40 -4.02
N CYS A 61 -0.09 -10.34 -4.52
CA CYS A 61 -0.68 -9.45 -5.50
C CYS A 61 -1.17 -10.20 -6.74
N HIS A 62 -0.41 -11.17 -7.26
CA HIS A 62 -0.79 -11.94 -8.46
C HIS A 62 -2.06 -12.78 -8.29
N ARG A 63 -2.49 -13.06 -7.06
CA ARG A 63 -3.74 -13.76 -6.75
C ARG A 63 -4.86 -12.82 -6.32
N CYS A 64 -4.58 -11.53 -6.18
CA CYS A 64 -5.51 -10.54 -5.65
C CYS A 64 -6.56 -10.14 -6.70
N PRO A 65 -7.87 -10.23 -6.38
CA PRO A 65 -8.93 -9.86 -7.32
C PRO A 65 -8.99 -8.36 -7.61
N ALA A 66 -8.39 -7.53 -6.76
CA ALA A 66 -8.34 -6.07 -6.92
C ALA A 66 -7.08 -5.58 -7.66
N LEU A 67 -6.23 -6.47 -8.19
CA LEU A 67 -4.91 -6.09 -8.73
C LEU A 67 -4.99 -5.05 -9.85
N ASP A 68 -5.90 -5.19 -10.80
CA ASP A 68 -5.99 -4.25 -11.92
C ASP A 68 -6.40 -2.85 -11.46
N ARG A 69 -7.41 -2.75 -10.58
CA ARG A 69 -7.78 -1.47 -9.93
C ARG A 69 -6.62 -0.89 -9.11
N CYS A 70 -5.87 -1.75 -8.42
CA CYS A 70 -4.69 -1.35 -7.67
C CYS A 70 -3.59 -0.78 -8.59
N ARG A 71 -3.39 -1.34 -9.79
CA ARG A 71 -2.42 -0.82 -10.77
C ARG A 71 -2.78 0.57 -11.26
N ASP A 72 -4.04 0.79 -11.62
CA ASP A 72 -4.53 2.09 -12.09
C ASP A 72 -4.37 3.16 -11.02
N TRP A 73 -4.74 2.83 -9.78
CA TRP A 73 -4.56 3.70 -8.62
C TRP A 73 -3.08 3.97 -8.32
N ALA A 74 -2.24 2.95 -8.35
CA ALA A 74 -0.82 3.05 -8.03
C ALA A 74 -0.02 3.84 -9.09
N ALA A 75 -0.48 3.89 -10.34
CA ALA A 75 0.20 4.62 -11.42
C ALA A 75 0.36 6.12 -11.12
N GLN A 76 -0.50 6.68 -10.27
CA GLN A 76 -0.52 8.10 -9.91
C GLN A 76 0.21 8.39 -8.60
N ARG A 77 0.83 7.37 -7.97
CA ARG A 77 1.38 7.45 -6.62
C ARG A 77 2.90 7.33 -6.62
N ARG A 78 3.53 8.03 -5.66
CA ARG A 78 4.95 7.86 -5.36
C ARG A 78 5.15 6.60 -4.55
N THR A 79 6.22 5.87 -4.85
CA THR A 79 6.65 4.71 -4.07
C THR A 79 7.47 5.16 -2.87
N ASP A 80 7.23 4.56 -1.71
CA ASP A 80 7.90 4.85 -0.42
C ASP A 80 8.76 3.68 0.08
N GLY A 81 9.00 2.68 -0.78
CA GLY A 81 9.68 1.44 -0.40
C GLY A 81 8.73 0.31 -0.03
N SER A 82 7.42 0.52 -0.08
CA SER A 82 6.44 -0.56 -0.01
C SER A 82 6.34 -1.35 -1.31
N VAL A 83 5.81 -2.58 -1.23
CA VAL A 83 5.33 -3.31 -2.41
C VAL A 83 3.98 -2.75 -2.81
N LEU A 84 3.85 -2.31 -4.06
CA LEU A 84 2.61 -1.73 -4.54
C LEU A 84 2.29 -2.21 -5.96
N ALA A 85 1.06 -2.68 -6.18
CA ALA A 85 0.57 -3.13 -7.48
C ALA A 85 1.47 -4.20 -8.16
N ALA A 86 1.85 -5.22 -7.38
CA ALA A 86 2.80 -6.28 -7.78
C ALA A 86 4.20 -5.75 -8.18
N ARG A 87 4.64 -4.63 -7.61
CA ARG A 87 5.99 -4.09 -7.83
C ARG A 87 6.71 -3.94 -6.51
N SER A 88 7.76 -4.75 -6.35
CA SER A 88 8.69 -4.63 -5.24
C SER A 88 9.67 -3.46 -5.48
N PRO A 89 10.05 -2.72 -4.44
CA PRO A 89 11.07 -1.68 -4.56
C PRO A 89 12.42 -2.30 -4.94
N ARG A 90 13.25 -1.53 -5.66
CA ARG A 90 14.64 -1.94 -5.89
C ARG A 90 15.43 -1.70 -4.61
N LEU A 91 15.70 -2.76 -3.87
CA LEU A 91 16.60 -2.72 -2.73
C LEU A 91 18.05 -2.63 -3.23
N PRO A 92 18.94 -1.88 -2.54
CA PRO A 92 20.36 -1.92 -2.83
C PRO A 92 20.88 -3.36 -2.89
N GLY A 93 21.72 -3.65 -3.88
CA GLY A 93 22.40 -4.95 -3.96
C GLY A 93 23.24 -5.19 -2.71
N ARG A 94 23.41 -6.46 -2.32
CA ARG A 94 24.36 -6.80 -1.24
C ARG A 94 25.76 -6.37 -1.71
N PRO A 95 26.54 -5.60 -0.93
CA PRO A 95 27.95 -5.37 -1.25
C PRO A 95 28.64 -6.73 -1.41
N ARG A 96 29.40 -6.90 -2.49
CA ARG A 96 30.17 -8.14 -2.69
C ARG A 96 31.12 -8.29 -1.51
N SER A 97 31.01 -9.40 -0.79
CA SER A 97 32.01 -9.79 0.21
C SER A 97 33.35 -9.92 -0.51
N GLY A 98 34.21 -8.91 -0.40
CA GLY A 98 35.53 -8.86 -1.07
C GLY A 98 35.86 -7.59 -1.87
N ALA A 99 35.15 -6.47 -1.71
CA ALA A 99 35.71 -5.17 -2.12
C ALA A 99 36.65 -4.68 -1.00
N ALA A 100 37.93 -4.49 -1.37
CA ALA A 100 39.11 -4.30 -0.52
C ALA A 100 39.02 -3.19 0.54
#